data_AF-A0A9D4FHR3-F1
#
_entry.id   AF-A0A9D4FHR3-F1
#
_cell.length_a   1.000
_cell.length_b   1.000
_cell.length_c   1.000
_cell.angle_alpha   90.00
_cell.angle_beta   90.00
_cell.angle_gamma   90.00
#
_symmetry.space_group_name_H-M   'P 1'
#
loop_
_entity.id
_entity.type
_entity.pdbx_description
1 polymer ?
#
loop_
_entity_poly.entity_id
_entity_poly.type
_entity_poly.pdbx_seq_one_letter_code
_entity_poly.pdbx_strand_id
1 'polypeptide(L)'
;MCSTNCQICNPTNGGCLSCRAIDMFGFMCDIECNKHCLNKSCSINGDCDLGCASNFYGKKCDIPCPDNCADVGTGSRCSQENGVCKNGIRDEMKSDSCRSC
;
A
#
# COMPACT_ATOMS: atom_id res chain seq x y z
N MET A 1 11.55 -12.92 -27.13
CA MET A 1 11.86 -11.48 -27.22
C MET A 1 11.27 -10.79 -26.01
N CYS A 2 11.93 -9.74 -25.50
CA CYS A 2 11.46 -8.98 -24.34
C CYS A 2 10.21 -8.16 -24.71
N SER A 3 9.18 -8.10 -23.84
CA SER A 3 8.07 -7.17 -24.02
C SER A 3 8.57 -5.72 -23.95
N THR A 4 7.96 -4.80 -24.70
CA THR A 4 8.31 -3.37 -24.70
C THR A 4 8.06 -2.71 -23.34
N ASN A 5 7.17 -3.28 -22.54
CA ASN A 5 6.82 -2.76 -21.22
C ASN A 5 7.86 -3.16 -20.15
N CYS A 6 8.69 -4.17 -20.41
CA CYS A 6 9.77 -4.56 -19.52
C CYS A 6 10.96 -3.60 -19.65
N GLN A 7 11.52 -3.20 -18.52
CA GLN A 7 12.86 -2.60 -18.49
C GLN A 7 13.91 -3.72 -18.51
N ILE A 8 13.71 -4.74 -17.68
CA ILE A 8 14.51 -5.96 -17.64
C ILE A 8 13.55 -7.14 -17.75
N CYS A 9 13.91 -8.16 -18.53
CA CYS A 9 13.14 -9.40 -18.62
C CYS A 9 14.03 -10.63 -18.45
N ASN A 10 13.40 -11.72 -18.04
CA ASN A 10 14.01 -13.02 -17.91
C ASN A 10 14.26 -13.61 -19.32
N PRO A 11 15.51 -14.02 -19.64
CA PRO A 11 15.86 -14.51 -20.97
C PRO A 11 15.23 -15.87 -21.31
N THR A 12 14.82 -16.65 -20.31
CA THR A 12 14.29 -18.00 -20.46
C THR A 12 12.79 -18.02 -20.77
N ASN A 13 12.00 -17.23 -20.03
CA ASN A 13 10.54 -17.23 -20.17
C ASN A 13 9.96 -15.92 -20.70
N GLY A 14 10.79 -14.88 -20.91
CA GLY A 14 10.37 -13.59 -21.45
C GLY A 14 9.63 -12.68 -20.47
N GLY A 15 9.39 -13.11 -19.23
CA GLY A 15 8.69 -12.33 -18.22
C GLY A 15 9.49 -11.13 -17.73
N CYS A 16 8.80 -10.03 -17.42
CA CYS A 16 9.44 -8.85 -16.86
C CYS A 16 9.98 -9.14 -15.46
N LEU A 17 11.22 -8.74 -15.21
CA LEU A 17 11.84 -8.66 -13.89
C LEU A 17 11.67 -7.25 -13.29
N SER A 18 11.56 -6.23 -14.16
CA SER A 18 11.18 -4.88 -13.79
C SER A 18 10.41 -4.19 -14.93
N CYS A 19 9.54 -3.26 -14.56
CA CYS A 19 8.72 -2.49 -15.49
C CYS A 19 9.37 -1.17 -15.86
N ARG A 20 9.13 -0.70 -17.10
CA ARG A 20 9.56 0.65 -17.51
C ARG A 20 8.75 1.74 -16.83
N ALA A 21 7.46 1.52 -16.71
CA ALA A 21 6.55 2.42 -16.02
C ALA A 21 6.55 2.06 -14.53
N ILE A 22 6.71 3.07 -13.67
CA ILE A 22 6.80 2.88 -12.21
C ILE A 22 5.46 2.52 -11.58
N ASP A 23 4.36 2.79 -12.30
CA ASP A 23 2.98 2.58 -11.90
C ASP A 23 2.39 1.30 -12.51
N MET A 24 3.23 0.42 -13.05
CA MET A 24 2.86 -0.86 -13.64
C MET A 24 3.62 -2.01 -12.97
N PHE A 25 2.98 -3.17 -12.86
CA PHE A 25 3.57 -4.39 -12.36
C PHE A 25 3.04 -5.63 -13.10
N GLY A 26 3.50 -6.81 -12.67
CA GLY A 26 3.08 -8.10 -13.21
C GLY A 26 4.04 -8.66 -14.25
N PHE A 27 3.78 -9.90 -14.67
CA PHE A 27 4.68 -10.64 -15.56
C PHE A 27 4.94 -9.92 -16.89
N MET A 28 3.99 -9.09 -17.35
CA MET A 28 4.08 -8.32 -18.60
C MET A 28 4.05 -6.80 -18.39
N CYS A 29 4.08 -6.31 -17.14
CA CYS A 29 3.95 -4.89 -16.82
C CYS A 29 2.68 -4.26 -17.42
N ASP A 30 1.56 -4.94 -17.24
CA ASP A 30 0.25 -4.64 -17.80
C ASP A 30 -0.83 -4.46 -16.72
N ILE A 31 -0.43 -4.48 -15.44
CA ILE A 31 -1.31 -4.26 -14.30
C ILE A 31 -0.91 -2.97 -13.60
N GLU A 32 -1.85 -2.04 -13.42
CA GLU A 32 -1.59 -0.79 -12.72
C GLU A 32 -1.39 -1.01 -11.21
N CYS A 33 -0.40 -0.34 -10.63
CA CYS A 33 -0.24 -0.26 -9.19
C CYS A 33 -1.51 0.29 -8.52
N ASN A 34 -1.75 -0.13 -7.28
CA ASN A 34 -2.87 0.41 -6.52
C ASN A 34 -2.72 1.94 -6.39
N LYS A 35 -3.81 2.67 -6.67
CA LYS A 35 -3.88 4.14 -6.52
C LYS A 35 -3.55 4.62 -5.10
N HIS A 36 -3.64 3.74 -4.12
CA HIS A 36 -3.31 3.98 -2.71
C HIS A 36 -1.84 3.71 -2.38
N CYS A 37 -1.01 3.24 -3.31
CA CYS A 37 0.45 3.30 -3.14
C CYS A 37 0.92 4.76 -3.21
N LEU A 38 1.89 5.16 -2.38
CA LEU A 38 2.50 6.48 -2.51
C LEU A 38 3.20 6.61 -3.88
N ASN A 39 3.03 7.77 -4.51
CA ASN A 39 3.44 8.05 -5.90
C ASN A 39 2.89 7.06 -6.95
N LYS A 40 1.85 6.27 -6.62
CA LYS A 40 1.39 5.14 -7.43
C LYS A 40 2.50 4.17 -7.82
N SER A 41 3.57 4.08 -7.03
CA SER A 41 4.73 3.23 -7.33
C SER A 41 4.59 1.89 -6.61
N CYS A 42 4.91 0.80 -7.30
CA CYS A 42 4.95 -0.53 -6.72
C CYS A 42 6.01 -1.41 -7.36
N SER A 43 6.42 -2.46 -6.65
CA SER A 43 7.34 -3.47 -7.15
C SER A 43 6.72 -4.33 -8.25
N ILE A 44 7.53 -5.18 -8.89
CA ILE A 44 7.06 -6.14 -9.91
C ILE A 44 5.93 -7.08 -9.42
N ASN A 45 5.80 -7.25 -8.10
CA ASN A 45 4.76 -8.07 -7.47
C ASN A 45 3.48 -7.28 -7.13
N GLY A 46 3.50 -5.95 -7.32
CA GLY A 46 2.42 -5.04 -6.96
C GLY A 46 2.48 -4.52 -5.52
N ASP A 47 3.57 -4.77 -4.79
CA ASP A 47 3.74 -4.28 -3.41
C ASP A 47 4.20 -2.81 -3.43
N CYS A 48 3.58 -1.95 -2.64
CA CYS A 48 3.85 -0.52 -2.60
C CYS A 48 5.17 -0.23 -1.85
N ASP A 49 6.25 0.07 -2.57
CA ASP A 49 7.60 0.23 -1.99
C ASP A 49 7.73 1.44 -1.06
N LEU A 50 6.93 2.48 -1.32
CA LEU A 50 6.95 3.73 -0.56
C LEU A 50 5.90 3.76 0.56
N GLY A 51 5.14 2.68 0.74
CA GLY A 51 4.02 2.61 1.68
C GLY A 51 2.71 3.15 1.12
N CYS A 52 1.74 3.35 2.02
CA CYS A 52 0.35 3.61 1.66
C CYS A 52 -0.05 5.07 1.78
N ALA A 53 -1.06 5.45 1.01
CA ALA A 53 -1.86 6.63 1.26
C ALA A 53 -2.49 6.56 2.66
N SER A 54 -2.88 7.72 3.20
CA SER A 54 -3.53 7.78 4.51
C SER A 54 -4.78 6.89 4.54
N ASN A 55 -4.95 6.16 5.64
CA ASN A 55 -6.08 5.27 5.90
C ASN A 55 -6.14 3.99 5.06
N PHE A 56 -5.03 3.58 4.46
CA PHE A 56 -4.87 2.27 3.84
C PHE A 56 -3.65 1.55 4.42
N TYR A 57 -3.70 0.22 4.42
CA TYR A 57 -2.65 -0.64 4.92
C TYR A 57 -2.53 -1.93 4.09
N GLY A 58 -1.52 -2.73 4.43
CA GLY A 58 -1.17 -3.95 3.71
C GLY A 58 -0.14 -3.68 2.62
N LYS A 59 0.52 -4.74 2.15
CA LYS A 59 1.61 -4.62 1.18
C LYS A 59 1.21 -3.92 -0.12
N LYS A 60 -0.06 -4.04 -0.52
CA LYS A 60 -0.61 -3.43 -1.74
C LYS A 60 -1.52 -2.23 -1.48
N CYS A 61 -1.63 -1.79 -0.22
CA CYS A 61 -2.48 -0.68 0.20
C CYS A 61 -3.94 -0.82 -0.25
N ASP A 62 -4.43 -2.05 -0.35
CA ASP A 62 -5.76 -2.45 -0.78
C ASP A 62 -6.74 -2.59 0.38
N ILE A 63 -6.25 -2.51 1.61
CA ILE A 63 -7.07 -2.68 2.82
C ILE A 63 -7.28 -1.32 3.50
N PRO A 64 -8.52 -0.83 3.63
CA PRO A 64 -8.79 0.39 4.38
C PRO A 64 -8.58 0.16 5.88
N CYS A 65 -8.05 1.17 6.58
CA CYS A 65 -7.98 1.15 8.04
C CYS A 65 -9.38 0.94 8.64
N PRO A 66 -9.50 0.22 9.78
CA PRO A 66 -10.77 0.07 10.49
C PRO A 66 -11.43 1.44 10.76
N ASP A 67 -12.73 1.54 10.48
CA ASP A 67 -13.47 2.80 10.61
C ASP A 67 -13.58 3.27 12.07
N ASN A 68 -13.51 2.33 13.00
CA ASN A 68 -13.46 2.61 14.42
C ASN A 68 -12.08 3.05 14.89
N CYS A 69 -11.03 3.18 14.08
CA CYS A 69 -9.77 3.74 14.57
C CYS A 69 -9.91 5.24 14.88
N ALA A 70 -9.47 5.65 16.07
CA ALA A 70 -9.50 7.05 16.49
C ALA A 70 -8.77 7.96 15.48
N ASP A 71 -9.32 9.16 15.26
CA ASP A 71 -8.72 10.13 14.36
C ASP A 71 -7.40 10.65 14.93
N VAL A 72 -6.41 10.80 14.05
CA VAL A 72 -5.05 11.28 14.40
C VAL A 72 -4.87 12.75 14.02
N GLY A 73 -5.89 13.39 13.43
CA GLY A 73 -5.87 14.76 12.90
C GLY A 73 -5.02 14.92 11.63
N THR A 74 -3.87 14.24 11.54
CA THR A 74 -3.01 14.17 10.35
C THR A 74 -2.41 12.76 10.19
N GLY A 75 -2.32 12.27 8.95
CA GLY A 75 -1.76 10.96 8.63
C GLY A 75 -2.74 9.77 8.77
N SER A 76 -2.20 8.54 8.77
CA SER A 76 -2.99 7.31 8.80
C SER A 76 -3.47 6.95 10.21
N ARG A 77 -4.77 6.61 10.34
CA ARG A 77 -5.43 6.16 11.59
C ARG A 77 -4.94 4.80 12.11
N CYS A 78 -4.42 3.97 11.21
CA CYS A 78 -3.88 2.66 11.55
C CYS A 78 -2.43 2.49 11.05
N SER A 79 -1.73 1.54 11.63
CA SER A 79 -0.44 1.05 11.14
C SER A 79 -0.59 0.51 9.71
N GLN A 80 0.28 0.97 8.82
CA GLN A 80 0.22 0.59 7.41
C GLN A 80 0.73 -0.85 7.17
N GLU A 81 1.40 -1.45 8.15
CA GLU A 81 1.89 -2.82 8.07
C GLU A 81 0.81 -3.85 8.42
N ASN A 82 0.03 -3.59 9.47
CA ASN A 82 -0.86 -4.61 10.06
C ASN A 82 -2.28 -4.12 10.38
N GLY A 83 -2.62 -2.86 10.09
CA GLY A 83 -3.98 -2.35 10.27
C GLY A 83 -4.39 -2.02 11.71
N VAL A 84 -3.49 -2.16 12.68
CA VAL A 84 -3.77 -1.84 14.09
C VAL A 84 -3.93 -0.33 14.27
N CYS A 85 -4.99 0.10 14.96
CA CYS A 85 -5.24 1.51 15.23
C CYS A 85 -4.11 2.13 16.04
N LYS A 86 -3.60 3.29 15.57
CA LYS A 86 -2.47 3.97 16.25
C LYS A 86 -2.89 4.63 17.56
N ASN A 87 -4.10 5.18 17.61
CA ASN A 87 -4.64 5.89 18.76
C ASN A 87 -5.82 5.14 19.42
N GLY A 88 -5.87 3.81 19.26
CA GLY A 88 -6.97 3.00 19.75
C GLY A 88 -8.26 3.17 18.94
N ILE A 89 -9.36 2.67 19.50
CA ILE A 89 -10.68 2.68 18.85
C ILE A 89 -11.54 3.85 19.35
N ARG A 90 -12.44 4.33 18.50
CA ARG A 90 -13.49 5.31 18.79
C ARG A 90 -14.54 4.59 19.64
N ASP A 91 -14.36 4.56 20.95
CA ASP A 91 -15.44 4.13 21.83
C ASP A 91 -16.58 5.15 21.75
N GLU A 92 -17.80 4.68 21.49
CA GLU A 92 -18.99 5.48 21.64
C GLU A 92 -19.21 5.76 23.15
N MET A 93 -18.82 6.97 23.56
CA MET A 93 -19.21 7.68 24.79
C MET A 93 -18.53 7.32 26.15
N LYS A 94 -17.87 8.36 26.71
CA LYS A 94 -17.43 8.59 28.11
C LYS A 94 -16.37 7.59 28.63
N SER A 95 -15.13 7.99 28.89
CA SER A 95 -14.73 9.03 29.84
C SER A 95 -13.23 9.32 29.68
N ASP A 96 -12.82 10.37 30.37
CA ASP A 96 -11.53 11.05 30.35
C ASP A 96 -10.28 10.20 30.06
N SER A 97 -9.52 10.76 29.12
CA SER A 97 -8.08 10.57 28.97
C SER A 97 -7.66 9.23 28.38
N CYS A 98 -7.03 9.31 27.21
CA CYS A 98 -6.00 8.35 26.79
C CYS A 98 -5.00 8.19 27.94
N ARG A 99 -5.27 7.25 28.85
CA ARG A 99 -4.33 6.82 29.88
C ARG A 99 -3.49 5.71 29.29
N SER A 100 -2.39 6.16 28.69
CA SER A 100 -1.15 5.40 28.50
C SER A 100 -1.26 4.20 27.56
N CYS A 101 -0.85 4.42 26.32
CA CYS A 101 -0.16 3.38 25.56
C CYS A 101 1.33 3.69 25.59
#